data_AF-A0A2G6NWX7-F1
#
_entry.id   AF-A0A2G6NWX7-F1
#
_cell.length_a   1.000
_cell.length_b   1.000
_cell.length_c   1.000
_cell.angle_alpha   90.00
_cell.angle_beta   90.00
_cell.angle_gamma   90.00
#
_symmetry.space_group_name_H-M   'P 1'
#
loop_
_entity.id
_entity.type
_entity.pdbx_description
1 polymer ?
#
loop_
_entity_poly.entity_id
_entity_poly.type
_entity_poly.pdbx_seq_one_letter_code
_entity_poly.pdbx_strand_id
1 'polypeptide(L)'
;MKTKGKMVGRKDSRADQGRWNKGRWDKDGMDRDLPHGRFASLAGPWALIFSLLAVTFPVFDVDLYWHLANGRAMRLLGGIVNEEVLSFTHPGVPFVNHEWLAQWMFFGLWDRWGWAGLMGLKLLLVALVVALLFRTARLEGAAPWNAALVTCVAVMAGFFRFHVRPELFSLAGLALLQFLLLRHRRRPTGSLLWSLPVLFLVWDWLHGAAIGWLYLAGFALFMNVRRFYPGKNRETPCSRALLKTLNPAGLATVAVSLINPYGLRSYGHFWTLATGAHGADRILELQPVWRNPGDHLLLLLVLILVVLKLVFRPRHQEGVLSFLAAIFVVAAIRYLRFAEMSLIVLVPFVAQLMSGRPQPSRRGLRRDRVGLALAGVWLVLGLVFLQEKVLAARGTVSAGGTYVLPSQTAWGWGTNDFLIPRGTADFVRRHGLAGEYYNNANLGGYLAFALGPERKIFQFNMPPIFGDVTAMMNNPAAFASYGLDLGFAGDPGEFRQLFSQEDWACVYNDYVSSLMVRRVPRFQGIIQRYEVRHFRTLEQLARDPAVRKRLVFEMTVYLECMPDERVREILDRIVARYPGG
;
A
#
# COMPACT_ATOMS: atom_id res chain seq x y z
N MET A 1 -57.19 -68.90 -17.58
CA MET A 1 -57.64 -67.51 -17.86
C MET A 1 -56.79 -66.91 -18.98
N LYS A 2 -57.44 -66.59 -20.12
CA LYS A 2 -57.17 -65.51 -21.09
C LYS A 2 -55.71 -65.04 -21.30
N THR A 3 -55.05 -65.42 -22.43
CA THR A 3 -54.80 -64.63 -23.69
C THR A 3 -53.81 -63.46 -23.55
N LYS A 4 -52.86 -63.10 -24.43
CA LYS A 4 -52.47 -63.33 -25.85
C LYS A 4 -51.04 -62.71 -26.00
N GLY A 5 -50.08 -63.26 -26.77
CA GLY A 5 -49.82 -63.02 -28.21
C GLY A 5 -48.66 -62.01 -28.42
N LYS A 6 -47.41 -62.42 -28.73
CA LYS A 6 -46.75 -62.69 -30.03
C LYS A 6 -46.60 -61.49 -31.01
N MET A 7 -45.35 -61.10 -31.31
CA MET A 7 -44.67 -61.04 -32.64
C MET A 7 -43.47 -60.06 -32.58
N VAL A 8 -42.21 -60.51 -32.74
CA VAL A 8 -41.43 -60.84 -33.96
C VAL A 8 -41.10 -59.61 -34.83
N GLY A 9 -39.80 -59.39 -35.04
CA GLY A 9 -39.25 -58.50 -36.06
C GLY A 9 -37.72 -58.46 -36.02
N ARG A 10 -37.06 -59.40 -36.70
CA ARG A 10 -35.62 -59.37 -37.03
C ARG A 10 -35.51 -59.21 -38.55
N LYS A 11 -34.71 -58.25 -39.03
CA LYS A 11 -34.13 -58.27 -40.38
C LYS A 11 -32.80 -57.51 -40.39
N ASP A 12 -31.83 -58.18 -41.01
CA ASP A 12 -30.43 -57.81 -41.18
C ASP A 12 -30.23 -56.60 -42.13
N SER A 13 -29.12 -55.86 -41.98
CA SER A 13 -27.95 -55.99 -42.88
C SER A 13 -27.04 -54.74 -42.91
N ARG A 14 -25.74 -55.02 -42.71
CA ARG A 14 -24.51 -54.49 -43.33
C ARG A 14 -24.24 -52.97 -43.44
N ALA A 15 -23.03 -52.66 -42.94
CA ALA A 15 -22.01 -51.77 -43.50
C ALA A 15 -22.28 -50.26 -43.54
N ASP A 16 -21.58 -49.52 -42.66
CA ASP A 16 -20.85 -48.33 -43.14
C ASP A 16 -19.66 -47.99 -42.22
N GLN A 17 -18.47 -48.28 -42.73
CA GLN A 17 -17.23 -47.63 -42.31
C GLN A 17 -17.21 -46.27 -43.00
N GLY A 18 -17.23 -45.15 -42.27
CA GLY A 18 -17.16 -43.87 -42.96
C GLY A 18 -17.12 -42.63 -42.07
N ARG A 19 -15.91 -42.07 -41.96
CA ARG A 19 -15.61 -40.65 -41.72
C ARG A 19 -15.81 -40.11 -40.29
N TRP A 20 -14.73 -40.21 -39.53
CA TRP A 20 -14.36 -39.23 -38.51
C TRP A 20 -14.28 -37.84 -39.16
N ASN A 21 -15.35 -37.05 -38.98
CA ASN A 21 -15.36 -35.67 -39.41
C ASN A 21 -14.46 -34.87 -38.45
N LYS A 22 -13.25 -34.51 -38.93
CA LYS A 22 -12.41 -33.48 -38.35
C LYS A 22 -13.14 -32.14 -38.47
N GLY A 23 -14.03 -31.88 -37.52
CA GLY A 23 -14.68 -30.59 -37.33
C GLY A 23 -13.65 -29.57 -36.87
N ARG A 24 -13.28 -28.69 -37.80
CA ARG A 24 -12.53 -27.46 -37.64
C ARG A 24 -13.12 -26.65 -36.48
N TRP A 25 -12.39 -26.55 -35.36
CA TRP A 25 -12.75 -25.66 -34.25
C TRP A 25 -12.32 -24.25 -34.66
N ASP A 26 -13.28 -23.48 -35.16
CA ASP A 26 -13.09 -22.09 -35.55
C ASP A 26 -12.61 -21.24 -34.36
N LYS A 27 -11.73 -20.29 -34.69
CA LYS A 27 -10.88 -19.52 -33.78
C LYS A 27 -11.59 -18.40 -32.99
N ASP A 28 -12.92 -18.31 -33.03
CA ASP A 28 -13.66 -17.17 -32.46
C ASP A 28 -14.66 -17.53 -31.34
N GLY A 29 -14.64 -18.78 -30.85
CA GLY A 29 -15.68 -19.33 -29.98
C GLY A 29 -15.55 -19.10 -28.46
N MET A 30 -14.82 -18.09 -27.97
CA MET A 30 -14.72 -17.87 -26.51
C MET A 30 -15.63 -16.78 -25.92
N ASP A 31 -16.31 -16.00 -26.76
CA ASP A 31 -17.09 -14.83 -26.30
C ASP A 31 -18.61 -14.90 -26.56
N ARG A 32 -19.18 -15.98 -27.13
CA ARG A 32 -20.57 -15.95 -27.62
C ARG A 32 -21.64 -16.79 -26.91
N ASP A 33 -21.32 -17.68 -25.97
CA ASP A 33 -22.35 -18.60 -25.42
C ASP A 33 -22.60 -18.49 -23.89
N LEU A 34 -22.68 -17.27 -23.39
CA LEU A 34 -23.46 -16.98 -22.18
C LEU A 34 -24.34 -15.76 -22.47
N PRO A 35 -25.64 -15.76 -22.10
CA PRO A 35 -26.47 -14.56 -22.21
C PRO A 35 -25.97 -13.55 -21.18
N HIS A 36 -24.88 -12.86 -21.49
CA HIS A 36 -24.37 -11.75 -20.71
C HIS A 36 -25.29 -10.56 -21.01
N GLY A 37 -26.41 -10.49 -20.27
CA GLY A 37 -27.22 -9.28 -20.26
C GLY A 37 -26.33 -8.07 -19.96
N ARG A 38 -26.69 -6.89 -20.48
CA ARG A 38 -25.97 -5.60 -20.29
C ARG A 38 -25.49 -5.34 -18.85
N PHE A 39 -26.14 -5.97 -17.87
CA PHE A 39 -25.79 -5.92 -16.46
C PHE A 39 -24.49 -6.65 -16.09
N ALA A 40 -24.13 -7.76 -16.73
CA ALA A 40 -22.91 -8.53 -16.43
C ALA A 40 -21.64 -7.80 -16.90
N SER A 41 -21.72 -7.04 -17.99
CA SER A 41 -20.61 -6.22 -18.50
C SER A 41 -20.25 -5.04 -17.60
N LEU A 42 -21.15 -4.62 -16.70
CA LEU A 42 -20.91 -3.53 -15.76
C LEU A 42 -20.04 -3.92 -14.56
N ALA A 43 -19.87 -5.22 -14.28
CA ALA A 43 -19.15 -5.68 -13.10
C ALA A 43 -17.67 -5.24 -13.05
N GLY A 44 -16.97 -5.30 -14.19
CA GLY A 44 -15.58 -4.85 -14.31
C GLY A 44 -15.42 -3.34 -14.08
N PRO A 45 -16.13 -2.49 -14.85
CA PRO A 45 -16.16 -1.04 -14.63
C PRO A 45 -16.56 -0.66 -13.21
N TRP A 46 -17.54 -1.34 -12.61
CA TRP A 46 -17.96 -1.10 -11.24
C TRP A 46 -16.82 -1.39 -10.24
N ALA A 47 -16.15 -2.53 -10.35
CA ALA A 47 -15.03 -2.87 -9.49
C ALA A 47 -13.89 -1.85 -9.59
N LEU A 48 -13.63 -1.37 -10.82
CA LEU A 48 -12.64 -0.34 -11.08
C LEU A 48 -13.02 0.98 -10.41
N ILE A 49 -14.22 1.51 -10.69
CA ILE A 49 -14.67 2.79 -10.14
C ILE A 49 -14.70 2.71 -8.61
N PHE A 50 -15.31 1.68 -8.03
CA PHE A 50 -15.36 1.48 -6.58
C PHE A 50 -13.97 1.50 -5.95
N SER A 51 -13.04 0.71 -6.51
CA SER A 51 -11.69 0.60 -5.95
C SER A 51 -10.91 1.90 -6.05
N LEU A 52 -11.00 2.61 -7.19
CA LEU A 52 -10.33 3.90 -7.39
C LEU A 52 -10.87 4.97 -6.44
N LEU A 53 -12.20 5.05 -6.31
CA LEU A 53 -12.85 5.97 -5.39
C LEU A 53 -12.42 5.68 -3.95
N ALA A 54 -12.39 4.41 -3.56
CA ALA A 54 -11.99 4.05 -2.20
C ALA A 54 -10.53 4.43 -1.91
N VAL A 55 -9.59 4.24 -2.84
CA VAL A 55 -8.18 4.59 -2.60
C VAL A 55 -7.86 6.06 -2.88
N THR A 56 -8.84 6.91 -3.18
CA THR A 56 -8.62 8.35 -3.42
C THR A 56 -8.64 9.11 -2.10
N PHE A 57 -7.46 9.24 -1.50
CA PHE A 57 -7.22 9.96 -0.25
C PHE A 57 -5.88 10.72 -0.34
N PRO A 58 -5.70 11.83 0.42
CA PRO A 58 -4.45 12.58 0.44
C PRO A 58 -3.26 11.73 0.85
N VAL A 59 -2.06 12.12 0.40
CA VAL A 59 -0.80 11.54 0.84
C VAL A 59 -0.66 11.75 2.34
N PHE A 60 -0.75 10.66 3.10
CA PHE A 60 -0.57 10.65 4.55
C PHE A 60 0.75 9.99 4.99
N ASP A 61 1.47 9.42 4.03
CA ASP A 61 2.64 8.61 4.29
C ASP A 61 3.89 9.47 4.53
N VAL A 62 4.52 9.32 5.69
CA VAL A 62 5.71 10.10 6.06
C VAL A 62 6.98 9.62 5.35
N ASP A 63 7.01 8.35 4.90
CA ASP A 63 8.17 7.76 4.24
C ASP A 63 8.30 8.19 2.77
N LEU A 64 7.20 8.55 2.11
CA LEU A 64 7.22 9.08 0.74
C LEU A 64 8.27 10.20 0.55
N TYR A 65 8.43 11.06 1.54
CA TYR A 65 9.22 12.27 1.38
C TYR A 65 10.73 11.99 1.30
N TRP A 66 11.26 10.99 2.01
CA TRP A 66 12.67 10.62 1.82
C TRP A 66 12.91 9.92 0.48
N HIS A 67 11.89 9.23 -0.09
CA HIS A 67 11.97 8.75 -1.47
C HIS A 67 12.09 9.91 -2.47
N LEU A 68 11.28 10.96 -2.29
CA LEU A 68 11.35 12.16 -3.13
C LEU A 68 12.70 12.87 -2.98
N ALA A 69 13.21 12.98 -1.75
CA ALA A 69 14.52 13.59 -1.48
C ALA A 69 15.68 12.80 -2.12
N ASN A 70 15.66 11.46 -2.04
CA ASN A 70 16.63 10.61 -2.72
C ASN A 70 16.50 10.69 -4.26
N GLY A 71 15.26 10.74 -4.78
CA GLY A 71 15.02 10.95 -6.21
C GLY A 71 15.59 12.29 -6.71
N ARG A 72 15.46 13.36 -5.90
CA ARG A 72 16.12 14.65 -6.17
C ARG A 72 17.64 14.52 -6.15
N ALA A 73 18.20 13.86 -5.13
CA ALA A 73 19.64 13.67 -5.00
C ALA A 73 20.22 12.92 -6.21
N MET A 74 19.57 11.84 -6.66
CA MET A 74 19.98 11.10 -7.86
C MET A 74 19.98 11.97 -9.12
N ARG A 75 18.97 12.84 -9.28
CA ARG A 75 18.92 13.78 -10.42
C ARG A 75 20.03 14.83 -10.36
N LEU A 76 20.34 15.35 -9.17
CA LEU A 76 21.40 16.35 -8.98
C LEU A 76 22.80 15.75 -9.19
N LEU A 77 23.03 14.53 -8.72
CA LEU A 77 24.33 13.85 -8.78
C LEU A 77 24.56 13.11 -10.12
N GLY A 78 23.50 12.83 -10.89
CA GLY A 78 23.60 12.15 -12.18
C GLY A 78 23.85 10.65 -12.10
N GLY A 79 23.50 10.00 -11.00
CA GLY A 79 23.75 8.57 -10.77
C GLY A 79 22.88 7.97 -9.66
N ILE A 80 22.94 6.65 -9.52
CA ILE A 80 22.25 5.93 -8.44
C ILE A 80 22.95 6.28 -7.12
N VAL A 81 22.18 6.79 -6.16
CA VAL A 81 22.66 7.12 -4.82
C VAL A 81 22.52 5.89 -3.92
N ASN A 82 23.65 5.40 -3.44
CA ASN A 82 23.78 4.22 -2.58
C ASN A 82 24.55 4.52 -1.28
N GLU A 83 24.55 5.78 -0.89
CA GLU A 83 25.16 6.27 0.34
C GLU A 83 24.31 7.39 0.90
N GLU A 84 24.39 7.60 2.20
CA GLU A 84 23.62 8.62 2.89
C GLU A 84 24.11 10.03 2.52
N VAL A 85 23.27 10.78 1.81
CA VAL A 85 23.56 12.14 1.32
C VAL A 85 22.64 13.21 1.90
N LEU A 86 21.54 12.82 2.55
CA LEU A 86 20.50 13.70 3.06
C LEU A 86 20.81 14.20 4.47
N SER A 87 21.56 13.43 5.25
CA SER A 87 21.92 13.76 6.64
C SER A 87 23.33 14.33 6.78
N PHE A 88 23.51 15.16 7.80
CA PHE A 88 24.83 15.66 8.22
C PHE A 88 25.46 14.81 9.33
N THR A 89 24.69 13.94 9.97
CA THR A 89 25.15 13.09 11.09
C THR A 89 25.82 11.81 10.63
N HIS A 90 25.38 11.25 9.50
CA HIS A 90 25.90 9.99 8.93
C HIS A 90 26.29 10.13 7.45
N PRO A 91 27.06 11.17 7.06
CA PRO A 91 27.37 11.39 5.65
C PRO A 91 28.21 10.25 5.06
N GLY A 92 27.82 9.77 3.88
CA GLY A 92 28.57 8.74 3.15
C GLY A 92 28.41 7.31 3.67
N VAL A 93 27.53 7.06 4.65
CA VAL A 93 27.25 5.70 5.11
C VAL A 93 26.61 4.91 3.95
N PRO A 94 27.21 3.79 3.51
CA PRO A 94 26.70 3.04 2.36
C PRO A 94 25.40 2.31 2.71
N PHE A 95 24.47 2.27 1.76
CA PHE A 95 23.25 1.47 1.85
C PHE A 95 22.84 0.91 0.48
N VAL A 96 22.05 -0.16 0.49
CA VAL A 96 21.54 -0.76 -0.75
C VAL A 96 20.22 -0.09 -1.13
N ASN A 97 20.25 0.80 -2.12
CA ASN A 97 19.05 1.47 -2.62
C ASN A 97 18.28 0.56 -3.59
N HIS A 98 17.50 -0.36 -3.03
CA HIS A 98 16.69 -1.32 -3.80
C HIS A 98 15.44 -0.71 -4.44
N GLU A 99 15.18 0.59 -4.25
CA GLU A 99 13.99 1.31 -4.75
C GLU A 99 14.37 2.50 -5.65
N TRP A 100 15.61 2.55 -6.12
CA TRP A 100 16.17 3.71 -6.81
C TRP A 100 15.33 4.15 -8.02
N LEU A 101 14.77 3.19 -8.80
CA LEU A 101 13.98 3.54 -9.98
C LEU A 101 12.64 4.16 -9.57
N ALA A 102 12.02 3.65 -8.50
CA ALA A 102 10.79 4.21 -7.98
C ALA A 102 11.01 5.63 -7.45
N GLN A 103 12.08 5.86 -6.68
CA GLN A 103 12.45 7.17 -6.16
C GLN A 103 12.72 8.18 -7.29
N TRP A 104 13.48 7.78 -8.31
CA TRP A 104 13.74 8.60 -9.49
C TRP A 104 12.45 8.96 -10.24
N MET A 105 11.56 7.97 -10.46
CA MET A 105 10.26 8.19 -11.08
C MET A 105 9.36 9.10 -10.24
N PHE A 106 9.28 8.88 -8.93
CA PHE A 106 8.46 9.69 -8.03
C PHE A 106 8.90 11.16 -8.05
N PHE A 107 10.19 11.42 -7.91
CA PHE A 107 10.69 12.79 -7.98
C PHE A 107 10.45 13.41 -9.36
N GLY A 108 10.69 12.68 -10.46
CA GLY A 108 10.44 13.19 -11.81
C GLY A 108 8.97 13.56 -12.07
N LEU A 109 8.03 12.73 -11.58
CA LEU A 109 6.60 13.01 -11.66
C LEU A 109 6.18 14.20 -10.81
N TRP A 110 6.72 14.27 -9.60
CA TRP A 110 6.43 15.38 -8.68
C TRP A 110 7.01 16.71 -9.20
N ASP A 111 8.23 16.72 -9.72
CA ASP A 111 8.85 17.93 -10.29
C ASP A 111 8.06 18.46 -11.49
N ARG A 112 7.49 17.57 -12.32
CA ARG A 112 6.76 17.98 -13.53
C ARG A 112 5.29 18.31 -13.29
N TRP A 113 4.61 17.58 -12.41
CA TRP A 113 3.15 17.62 -12.23
C TRP A 113 2.71 17.74 -10.77
N GLY A 114 3.65 17.94 -9.84
CA GLY A 114 3.38 18.02 -8.40
C GLY A 114 2.70 16.77 -7.85
N TRP A 115 1.86 16.97 -6.84
CA TRP A 115 1.06 15.91 -6.23
C TRP A 115 0.11 15.22 -7.21
N ALA A 116 -0.30 15.91 -8.28
CA ALA A 116 -1.18 15.32 -9.28
C ALA A 116 -0.49 14.21 -10.09
N GLY A 117 0.81 14.36 -10.39
CA GLY A 117 1.59 13.32 -11.06
C GLY A 117 1.70 12.04 -10.23
N LEU A 118 2.00 12.19 -8.94
CA LEU A 118 2.11 11.05 -8.00
C LEU A 118 0.76 10.35 -7.78
N MET A 119 -0.31 11.13 -7.57
CA MET A 119 -1.64 10.56 -7.39
C MET A 119 -2.14 9.89 -8.68
N GLY A 120 -1.86 10.49 -9.84
CA GLY A 120 -2.14 9.89 -11.14
C GLY A 120 -1.44 8.54 -11.33
N LEU A 121 -0.15 8.45 -10.99
CA LEU A 121 0.59 7.17 -11.01
C LEU A 121 -0.04 6.15 -10.07
N LYS A 122 -0.36 6.55 -8.83
CA LYS A 122 -1.03 5.65 -7.87
C LYS A 122 -2.33 5.09 -8.45
N LEU A 123 -3.22 5.95 -8.95
CA LEU A 123 -4.51 5.53 -9.49
C LEU A 123 -4.34 4.64 -10.74
N LEU A 124 -3.34 4.92 -11.59
CA LEU A 124 -3.02 4.08 -12.74
C LEU A 124 -2.56 2.67 -12.31
N LEU A 125 -1.68 2.57 -11.32
CA LEU A 125 -1.22 1.29 -10.80
C LEU A 125 -2.35 0.52 -10.10
N VAL A 126 -3.21 1.19 -9.33
CA VAL A 126 -4.39 0.57 -8.74
C VAL A 126 -5.35 0.07 -9.81
N ALA A 127 -5.59 0.86 -10.86
CA ALA A 127 -6.42 0.44 -11.99
C ALA A 127 -5.86 -0.83 -12.65
N LEU A 128 -4.55 -0.90 -12.84
CA LEU A 128 -3.86 -2.08 -13.36
C LEU A 128 -4.04 -3.30 -12.44
N VAL A 129 -3.82 -3.14 -11.13
CA VAL A 129 -4.02 -4.19 -10.12
C VAL A 129 -5.46 -4.71 -10.18
N VAL A 130 -6.45 -3.82 -10.12
CA VAL A 130 -7.88 -4.17 -10.15
C VAL A 130 -8.25 -4.90 -11.44
N ALA A 131 -7.78 -4.42 -12.59
CA ALA A 131 -8.04 -5.06 -13.88
C ALA A 131 -7.44 -6.48 -13.93
N LEU A 132 -6.23 -6.68 -13.42
CA LEU A 132 -5.56 -7.97 -13.39
C LEU A 132 -6.21 -8.93 -12.39
N LEU A 133 -6.59 -8.45 -11.20
CA LEU A 133 -7.30 -9.24 -10.20
C LEU A 133 -8.67 -9.69 -10.70
N PHE A 134 -9.45 -8.77 -11.27
CA PHE A 134 -10.75 -9.08 -11.87
C PHE A 134 -10.60 -10.13 -12.98
N ARG A 135 -9.67 -9.93 -13.92
CA ARG A 135 -9.40 -10.90 -15.00
C ARG A 135 -8.94 -12.25 -14.47
N THR A 136 -8.12 -12.26 -13.43
CA THR A 136 -7.65 -13.49 -12.77
C THR A 136 -8.81 -14.23 -12.10
N ALA A 137 -9.69 -13.54 -11.39
CA ALA A 137 -10.88 -14.14 -10.80
C ALA A 137 -11.84 -14.71 -11.86
N ARG A 138 -12.01 -14.01 -12.99
CA ARG A 138 -12.79 -14.50 -14.15
C ARG A 138 -12.16 -15.74 -14.78
N LEU A 139 -10.83 -15.74 -14.94
CA LEU A 139 -10.07 -16.87 -15.47
C LEU A 139 -10.23 -18.12 -14.60
N GLU A 140 -10.32 -17.94 -13.29
CA GLU A 140 -10.54 -19.00 -12.31
C GLU A 140 -12.02 -19.39 -12.13
N GLY A 141 -12.91 -18.86 -12.98
CA GLY A 141 -14.30 -19.32 -13.10
C GLY A 141 -15.34 -18.59 -12.24
N ALA A 142 -14.96 -17.54 -11.51
CA ALA A 142 -15.93 -16.73 -10.77
C ALA A 142 -16.82 -15.94 -11.74
N ALA A 143 -18.14 -15.93 -11.54
CA ALA A 143 -19.08 -15.09 -12.30
C ALA A 143 -18.70 -13.60 -12.25
N PRO A 144 -19.10 -12.75 -13.22
CA PRO A 144 -18.66 -11.34 -13.30
C PRO A 144 -18.78 -10.55 -12.00
N TRP A 145 -19.94 -10.60 -11.35
CA TRP A 145 -20.16 -9.89 -10.08
C TRP A 145 -19.43 -10.50 -8.88
N ASN A 146 -19.18 -11.81 -8.88
CA ASN A 146 -18.34 -12.44 -7.87
C ASN A 146 -16.87 -12.04 -8.05
N ALA A 147 -16.39 -11.97 -9.29
CA ALA A 147 -15.04 -11.49 -9.60
C ALA A 147 -14.86 -10.02 -9.19
N ALA A 148 -15.87 -9.17 -9.47
CA ALA A 148 -15.90 -7.79 -9.00
C ALA A 148 -15.84 -7.73 -7.46
N LEU A 149 -16.68 -8.51 -6.78
CA LEU A 149 -16.74 -8.54 -5.33
C LEU A 149 -15.41 -8.95 -4.70
N VAL A 150 -14.81 -10.07 -5.12
CA VAL A 150 -13.53 -10.53 -4.57
C VAL A 150 -12.41 -9.51 -4.81
N THR A 151 -12.43 -8.83 -5.96
CA THR A 151 -11.47 -7.78 -6.27
C THR A 151 -11.64 -6.58 -5.32
N CYS A 152 -12.87 -6.08 -5.14
CA CYS A 152 -13.13 -4.97 -4.22
C CYS A 152 -12.80 -5.33 -2.77
N VAL A 153 -13.10 -6.55 -2.32
CA VAL A 153 -12.74 -7.03 -0.98
C VAL A 153 -11.21 -7.05 -0.80
N ALA A 154 -10.46 -7.51 -1.81
CA ALA A 154 -9.00 -7.50 -1.75
C ALA A 154 -8.45 -6.07 -1.64
N VAL A 155 -9.00 -5.11 -2.39
CA VAL A 155 -8.61 -3.70 -2.29
C VAL A 155 -8.97 -3.10 -0.93
N MET A 156 -10.16 -3.40 -0.40
CA MET A 156 -10.61 -2.85 0.90
C MET A 156 -9.83 -3.42 2.07
N ALA A 157 -9.58 -4.73 2.06
CA ALA A 157 -8.81 -5.36 3.11
C ALA A 157 -7.32 -4.95 3.07
N GLY A 158 -6.81 -4.58 1.89
CA GLY A 158 -5.45 -4.05 1.70
C GLY A 158 -5.39 -2.52 1.61
N PHE A 159 -6.44 -1.81 2.02
CA PHE A 159 -6.64 -0.37 1.79
C PHE A 159 -5.40 0.47 2.16
N PHE A 160 -4.82 0.20 3.33
CA PHE A 160 -3.68 0.95 3.85
C PHE A 160 -2.40 0.80 3.03
N ARG A 161 -2.32 -0.16 2.09
CA ARG A 161 -1.18 -0.34 1.18
C ARG A 161 -1.32 0.37 -0.15
N PHE A 162 -2.49 0.94 -0.46
CA PHE A 162 -2.72 1.70 -1.69
C PHE A 162 -2.38 3.19 -1.51
N HIS A 163 -1.20 3.49 -0.97
CA HIS A 163 -0.65 4.85 -0.89
C HIS A 163 0.55 4.99 -1.84
N VAL A 164 1.06 6.22 -2.00
CA VAL A 164 2.19 6.50 -2.90
C VAL A 164 3.47 6.02 -2.22
N ARG A 165 3.80 4.74 -2.38
CA ARG A 165 5.08 4.13 -1.97
C ARG A 165 5.58 3.19 -3.07
N PRO A 166 6.88 2.87 -3.09
CA PRO A 166 7.42 1.90 -4.04
C PRO A 166 6.73 0.52 -3.95
N GLU A 167 6.20 0.18 -2.77
CA GLU A 167 5.39 -1.02 -2.55
C GLU A 167 4.24 -1.20 -3.53
N LEU A 168 3.65 -0.11 -4.02
CA LEU A 168 2.56 -0.17 -4.99
C LEU A 168 2.97 -0.86 -6.30
N PHE A 169 4.25 -0.76 -6.69
CA PHE A 169 4.81 -1.51 -7.81
C PHE A 169 4.86 -3.02 -7.51
N SER A 170 5.10 -3.43 -6.26
CA SER A 170 4.99 -4.83 -5.86
C SER A 170 3.57 -5.37 -5.95
N LEU A 171 2.56 -4.59 -5.59
CA LEU A 171 1.16 -5.01 -5.74
C LEU A 171 0.82 -5.24 -7.22
N ALA A 172 1.24 -4.33 -8.10
CA ALA A 172 1.06 -4.44 -9.54
C ALA A 172 1.84 -5.61 -10.16
N GLY A 173 3.12 -5.75 -9.81
CA GLY A 173 3.99 -6.84 -10.24
C GLY A 173 3.46 -8.20 -9.82
N LEU A 174 2.97 -8.32 -8.58
CA LEU A 174 2.37 -9.54 -8.06
C LEU A 174 1.06 -9.87 -8.78
N ALA A 175 0.15 -8.92 -8.95
CA ALA A 175 -1.09 -9.14 -9.70
C ALA A 175 -0.80 -9.59 -11.15
N LEU A 176 0.21 -9.00 -11.79
CA LEU A 176 0.63 -9.38 -13.15
C LEU A 176 1.25 -10.77 -13.19
N LEU A 177 2.18 -11.08 -12.29
CA LEU A 177 2.80 -12.39 -12.17
C LEU A 177 1.75 -13.50 -12.02
N GLN A 178 0.78 -13.31 -11.13
CA GLN A 178 -0.32 -14.23 -10.90
C GLN A 178 -1.15 -14.44 -12.17
N PHE A 179 -1.54 -13.36 -12.83
CA PHE A 179 -2.31 -13.42 -14.07
C PHE A 179 -1.55 -14.18 -15.16
N LEU A 180 -0.26 -13.91 -15.37
CA LEU A 180 0.57 -14.57 -16.38
C LEU A 180 0.68 -16.08 -16.12
N LEU A 181 1.01 -16.47 -14.88
CA LEU A 181 1.18 -17.87 -14.50
C LEU A 181 -0.14 -18.66 -14.62
N LEU A 182 -1.25 -18.11 -14.13
CA LEU A 182 -2.55 -18.76 -14.17
C LEU A 182 -3.12 -18.82 -15.60
N ARG A 183 -2.96 -17.76 -16.39
CA ARG A 183 -3.35 -17.75 -17.81
C ARG A 183 -2.60 -18.82 -18.58
N HIS A 184 -1.29 -18.87 -18.42
CA HIS A 184 -0.44 -19.84 -19.08
C HIS A 184 -0.74 -21.28 -18.63
N ARG A 185 -1.06 -21.48 -17.35
CA ARG A 185 -1.48 -22.79 -16.83
C ARG A 185 -2.78 -23.28 -17.48
N ARG A 186 -3.76 -22.40 -17.66
CA ARG A 186 -5.04 -22.72 -18.34
C ARG A 186 -4.84 -22.91 -19.84
N ARG A 187 -3.96 -22.12 -20.45
CA ARG A 187 -3.67 -22.09 -21.89
C ARG A 187 -2.17 -21.92 -22.12
N PRO A 188 -1.41 -23.02 -22.22
CA PRO A 188 0.03 -22.95 -22.41
C PRO A 188 0.39 -22.25 -23.72
N THR A 189 0.90 -21.02 -23.60
CA THR A 189 1.41 -20.19 -24.69
C THR A 189 2.89 -19.94 -24.46
N GLY A 190 3.76 -20.61 -25.23
CA GLY A 190 5.20 -20.64 -24.95
C GLY A 190 5.88 -19.28 -24.84
N SER A 191 5.36 -18.24 -25.51
CA SER A 191 5.90 -16.88 -25.48
C SER A 191 5.56 -16.08 -24.21
N LEU A 192 4.47 -16.41 -23.51
CA LEU A 192 3.95 -15.54 -22.45
C LEU A 192 4.87 -15.48 -21.22
N LEU A 193 5.46 -16.62 -20.83
CA LEU A 193 6.34 -16.66 -19.66
C LEU A 193 7.72 -16.04 -19.92
N TRP A 194 8.10 -15.79 -21.18
CA TRP A 194 9.33 -15.08 -21.51
C TRP A 194 9.28 -13.58 -21.17
N SER A 195 8.13 -13.05 -20.75
CA SER A 195 8.06 -11.71 -20.16
C SER A 195 8.49 -11.68 -18.68
N LEU A 196 8.63 -12.83 -18.00
CA LEU A 196 9.00 -12.88 -16.58
C LEU A 196 10.39 -12.26 -16.29
N PRO A 197 11.44 -12.49 -17.09
CA PRO A 197 12.74 -11.87 -16.83
C PRO A 197 12.68 -10.34 -16.83
N VAL A 198 11.98 -9.75 -17.80
CA VAL A 198 11.80 -8.29 -17.88
C VAL A 198 10.95 -7.78 -16.72
N LEU A 199 9.87 -8.50 -16.37
CA LEU A 199 9.02 -8.14 -15.24
C LEU A 199 9.82 -8.09 -13.94
N PHE A 200 10.60 -9.14 -13.64
CA PHE A 200 11.39 -9.19 -12.41
C PHE A 200 12.53 -8.17 -12.43
N LEU A 201 13.19 -7.93 -13.57
CA LEU A 201 14.23 -6.91 -13.66
C LEU A 201 13.72 -5.52 -13.27
N VAL A 202 12.63 -5.09 -13.91
CA VAL A 202 12.04 -3.77 -13.68
C VAL A 202 11.46 -3.69 -12.27
N TRP A 203 10.79 -4.76 -11.81
CA TRP A 203 10.23 -4.81 -10.47
C TRP A 203 11.33 -4.74 -9.39
N ASP A 204 12.46 -5.42 -9.60
CA ASP A 204 13.55 -5.41 -8.63
C ASP A 204 14.18 -4.03 -8.45
N TRP A 205 14.22 -3.22 -9.52
CA TRP A 205 14.67 -1.82 -9.45
C TRP A 205 13.64 -0.87 -8.81
N LEU A 206 12.36 -1.25 -8.83
CA LEU A 206 11.27 -0.45 -8.28
C LEU A 206 11.09 -0.65 -6.77
N HIS A 207 11.07 -1.89 -6.27
CA HIS A 207 10.79 -2.18 -4.85
C HIS A 207 11.38 -3.51 -4.33
N GLY A 208 12.22 -4.19 -5.11
CA GLY A 208 12.70 -5.53 -4.79
C GLY A 208 11.62 -6.61 -4.98
N ALA A 209 11.84 -7.54 -5.91
CA ALA A 209 10.85 -8.54 -6.32
C ALA A 209 10.70 -9.73 -5.35
N ALA A 210 11.06 -9.58 -4.07
CA ALA A 210 11.15 -10.66 -3.09
C ALA A 210 9.84 -11.45 -2.92
N ILE A 211 8.70 -10.75 -2.85
CA ILE A 211 7.39 -11.40 -2.80
C ILE A 211 7.01 -12.11 -4.10
N GLY A 212 7.43 -11.55 -5.24
CA GLY A 212 7.29 -12.19 -6.54
C GLY A 212 8.07 -13.50 -6.60
N TRP A 213 9.28 -13.53 -6.04
CA TRP A 213 10.10 -14.74 -5.93
C TRP A 213 9.43 -15.81 -5.08
N LEU A 214 8.88 -15.44 -3.91
CA LEU A 214 8.14 -16.37 -3.07
C LEU A 214 6.96 -17.00 -3.82
N TYR A 215 6.20 -16.20 -4.58
CA TYR A 215 5.08 -16.69 -5.38
C TYR A 215 5.55 -17.59 -6.53
N LEU A 216 6.53 -17.14 -7.33
CA LEU A 216 7.04 -17.88 -8.49
C LEU A 216 7.68 -19.21 -8.06
N ALA A 217 8.49 -19.20 -7.00
CA ALA A 217 9.12 -20.39 -6.46
C ALA A 217 8.07 -21.36 -5.90
N GLY A 218 7.09 -20.89 -5.14
CA GLY A 218 6.00 -21.71 -4.64
C GLY A 218 5.18 -22.36 -5.77
N PHE A 219 4.85 -21.58 -6.80
CA PHE A 219 4.13 -22.07 -7.98
C PHE A 219 4.96 -23.11 -8.74
N ALA A 220 6.22 -22.82 -9.04
CA ALA A 220 7.11 -23.73 -9.77
C ALA A 220 7.39 -25.01 -8.98
N LEU A 221 7.63 -24.91 -7.67
CA LEU A 221 7.83 -26.06 -6.79
C LEU A 221 6.62 -26.99 -6.82
N PHE A 222 5.41 -26.45 -6.60
CA PHE A 222 4.19 -27.24 -6.63
C PHE A 222 4.00 -27.93 -7.97
N MET A 223 4.18 -27.21 -9.08
CA MET A 223 4.00 -27.78 -10.42
C MET A 223 5.02 -28.88 -10.75
N ASN A 224 6.27 -28.73 -10.29
CA ASN A 224 7.32 -29.76 -10.47
C ASN A 224 7.07 -30.99 -9.57
N VAL A 225 6.71 -30.80 -8.29
CA VAL A 225 6.41 -31.92 -7.37
C VAL A 225 5.19 -32.71 -7.82
N ARG A 226 4.13 -32.03 -8.29
CA ARG A 226 2.89 -32.67 -8.77
C ARG A 226 3.13 -33.63 -9.95
N ARG A 227 4.25 -33.52 -10.68
CA ARG A 227 4.64 -34.48 -11.72
C ARG A 227 4.85 -35.90 -11.17
N PHE A 228 5.33 -36.02 -9.93
CA PHE A 228 5.64 -37.31 -9.30
C PHE A 228 4.44 -37.92 -8.57
N TYR A 229 3.44 -37.10 -8.23
CA TYR A 229 2.23 -37.52 -7.53
C TYR A 229 0.95 -37.10 -8.30
N PRO A 230 0.70 -37.68 -9.50
CA PRO A 230 -0.52 -37.38 -10.24
C PRO A 230 -1.74 -37.90 -9.45
N GLY A 231 -2.56 -36.98 -8.96
CA GLY A 231 -3.79 -37.33 -8.22
C GLY A 231 -4.76 -38.18 -9.07
N LYS A 232 -5.63 -38.94 -8.38
CA LYS A 232 -6.66 -39.82 -9.01
C LYS A 232 -7.63 -39.06 -9.93
N ASN A 233 -7.88 -37.77 -9.67
CA ASN A 233 -8.60 -36.91 -10.60
C ASN A 233 -7.65 -36.41 -11.69
N ARG A 234 -7.90 -36.82 -12.92
CA ARG A 234 -7.30 -36.30 -14.18
C ARG A 234 -7.60 -34.81 -14.44
N GLU A 235 -7.97 -34.04 -13.43
CA GLU A 235 -8.28 -32.62 -13.56
C GLU A 235 -6.96 -31.83 -13.58
N THR A 236 -6.59 -31.41 -14.79
CA THR A 236 -5.36 -30.74 -15.24
C THR A 236 -4.14 -31.65 -15.33
N PRO A 237 -3.81 -32.20 -16.52
CA PRO A 237 -2.48 -32.73 -16.74
C PRO A 237 -1.50 -31.59 -16.41
N CYS A 238 -0.58 -31.83 -15.48
CA CYS A 238 0.64 -31.03 -15.40
C CYS A 238 1.33 -31.24 -16.74
N SER A 239 0.98 -30.42 -17.74
CA SER A 239 1.39 -30.67 -19.10
C SER A 239 2.89 -30.52 -19.10
N ARG A 240 3.62 -31.52 -19.61
CA ARG A 240 5.06 -31.39 -19.83
C ARG A 240 5.35 -30.09 -20.61
N ALA A 241 4.40 -29.61 -21.42
CA ALA A 241 4.42 -28.31 -22.09
C ALA A 241 4.50 -27.10 -21.13
N LEU A 242 3.73 -27.08 -20.03
CA LEU A 242 3.84 -26.03 -19.01
C LEU A 242 5.25 -25.99 -18.41
N LEU A 243 5.76 -27.12 -17.94
CA LEU A 243 7.10 -27.18 -17.31
C LEU A 243 8.24 -26.85 -18.30
N LYS A 244 8.10 -27.25 -19.57
CA LYS A 244 9.04 -26.91 -20.66
C LYS A 244 9.19 -25.41 -20.91
N THR A 245 8.24 -24.60 -20.45
CA THR A 245 8.27 -23.14 -20.62
C THR A 245 8.52 -22.45 -19.28
N LEU A 246 7.91 -22.94 -18.20
CA LEU A 246 8.06 -22.39 -16.86
C LEU A 246 9.48 -22.50 -16.32
N ASN A 247 10.11 -23.67 -16.43
CA ASN A 247 11.44 -23.86 -15.83
C ASN A 247 12.51 -23.03 -16.57
N PRO A 248 12.59 -23.03 -17.93
CA PRO A 248 13.54 -22.16 -18.62
C PRO A 248 13.28 -20.67 -18.42
N ALA A 249 12.01 -20.23 -18.44
CA ALA A 249 11.68 -18.84 -18.16
C ALA A 249 12.05 -18.44 -16.73
N GLY A 250 11.81 -19.31 -15.75
CA GLY A 250 12.22 -19.11 -14.35
C GLY A 250 13.75 -19.00 -14.22
N LEU A 251 14.51 -19.88 -14.88
CA LEU A 251 15.98 -19.81 -14.89
C LEU A 251 16.49 -18.53 -15.57
N ALA A 252 15.89 -18.14 -16.69
CA ALA A 252 16.21 -16.88 -17.36
C ALA A 252 15.89 -15.67 -16.47
N THR A 253 14.82 -15.75 -15.69
CA THR A 253 14.45 -14.72 -14.70
C THR A 253 15.52 -14.61 -13.62
N VAL A 254 16.00 -15.74 -13.09
CA VAL A 254 17.10 -15.76 -12.10
C VAL A 254 18.37 -15.14 -12.70
N ALA A 255 18.74 -15.52 -13.92
CA ALA A 255 19.91 -14.98 -14.60
C ALA A 255 19.82 -13.46 -14.80
N VAL A 256 18.65 -12.95 -15.20
CA VAL A 256 18.44 -11.50 -15.40
C VAL A 256 18.45 -10.72 -14.09
N SER A 257 17.96 -11.29 -12.98
CA SER A 257 18.05 -10.61 -11.67
C SER A 257 19.49 -10.45 -11.16
N LEU A 258 20.46 -11.15 -11.74
CA LEU A 258 21.89 -10.89 -11.48
C LEU A 258 22.42 -9.62 -12.17
N ILE A 259 21.68 -9.05 -13.12
CA ILE A 259 22.03 -7.79 -13.82
C ILE A 259 21.81 -6.57 -12.91
N ASN A 260 21.05 -6.70 -11.82
CA ASN A 260 20.91 -5.63 -10.83
C ASN A 260 22.32 -5.20 -10.32
N PRO A 261 22.61 -3.88 -10.16
CA PRO A 261 23.87 -3.40 -9.58
C PRO A 261 24.31 -4.13 -8.31
N TYR A 262 23.35 -4.60 -7.51
CA TYR A 262 23.59 -5.38 -6.29
C TYR A 262 23.34 -6.89 -6.45
N GLY A 263 22.84 -7.33 -7.60
CA GLY A 263 22.47 -8.72 -7.87
C GLY A 263 21.61 -9.30 -6.76
N LEU A 264 22.00 -10.48 -6.26
CA LEU A 264 21.31 -11.12 -5.13
C LEU A 264 21.55 -10.43 -3.78
N ARG A 265 22.53 -9.54 -3.65
CA ARG A 265 22.78 -8.81 -2.40
C ARG A 265 21.66 -7.85 -2.06
N SER A 266 20.87 -7.40 -3.05
CA SER A 266 19.61 -6.67 -2.84
C SER A 266 18.67 -7.40 -1.88
N TYR A 267 18.69 -8.74 -1.90
CA TYR A 267 17.83 -9.55 -1.04
C TYR A 267 18.38 -9.77 0.37
N GLY A 268 19.65 -9.44 0.61
CA GLY A 268 20.25 -9.51 1.94
C GLY A 268 19.50 -8.65 2.96
N HIS A 269 19.03 -7.47 2.54
CA HIS A 269 18.22 -6.60 3.39
C HIS A 269 16.91 -7.26 3.84
N PHE A 270 16.17 -7.90 2.93
CA PHE A 270 14.95 -8.65 3.28
C PHE A 270 15.23 -9.83 4.20
N TRP A 271 16.39 -10.49 4.04
CA TRP A 271 16.81 -11.56 4.93
C TRP A 271 17.08 -11.04 6.35
N THR A 272 17.85 -9.95 6.48
CA THR A 272 18.11 -9.30 7.77
C THR A 272 16.81 -8.91 8.49
N LEU A 273 15.87 -8.30 7.76
CA LEU A 273 14.54 -7.97 8.29
C LEU A 273 13.74 -9.22 8.71
N ALA A 274 13.75 -10.28 7.89
CA ALA A 274 13.05 -11.53 8.19
C ALA A 274 13.59 -12.24 9.44
N THR A 275 14.90 -12.15 9.68
CA THR A 275 15.56 -12.71 10.88
C THR A 275 15.37 -11.88 12.15
N GLY A 276 14.72 -10.71 12.07
CA GLY A 276 14.41 -9.88 13.23
C GLY A 276 15.57 -9.01 13.73
N ALA A 277 16.68 -8.94 13.00
CA ALA A 277 17.82 -8.11 13.37
C ALA A 277 17.45 -6.61 13.34
N HIS A 278 18.01 -5.82 14.26
CA HIS A 278 17.83 -4.36 14.40
C HIS A 278 16.46 -3.89 14.94
N GLY A 279 15.82 -4.65 15.84
CA GLY A 279 14.59 -4.19 16.50
C GLY A 279 13.36 -4.23 15.58
N ALA A 280 13.32 -5.19 14.65
CA ALA A 280 12.21 -5.41 13.73
C ALA A 280 10.85 -5.57 14.46
N ASP A 281 10.87 -6.05 15.70
CA ASP A 281 9.70 -6.15 16.58
C ASP A 281 9.11 -4.79 16.97
N ARG A 282 9.87 -3.69 16.86
CA ARG A 282 9.39 -2.31 17.06
C ARG A 282 8.75 -1.72 15.81
N ILE A 283 8.97 -2.30 14.63
CA ILE A 283 8.36 -1.87 13.38
C ILE A 283 6.98 -2.50 13.28
N LEU A 284 5.93 -1.69 13.31
CA LEU A 284 4.53 -2.13 13.26
C LEU A 284 4.26 -3.15 12.14
N GLU A 285 4.81 -2.90 10.95
CA GLU A 285 4.59 -3.74 9.77
C GLU A 285 5.21 -5.15 9.86
N LEU A 286 6.20 -5.33 10.74
CA LEU A 286 6.88 -6.60 10.99
C LEU A 286 6.32 -7.31 12.23
N GLN A 287 5.37 -6.71 12.94
CA GLN A 287 4.65 -7.37 14.01
C GLN A 287 3.57 -8.33 13.46
N PRO A 288 3.14 -9.32 14.26
CA PRO A 288 2.04 -10.18 13.86
C PRO A 288 0.70 -9.45 13.76
N VAL A 289 -0.15 -9.88 12.81
CA VAL A 289 -1.46 -9.26 12.54
C VAL A 289 -2.43 -9.27 13.74
N TRP A 290 -2.29 -10.22 14.68
CA TRP A 290 -3.16 -10.31 15.86
C TRP A 290 -2.82 -9.30 16.96
N ARG A 291 -1.72 -8.54 16.83
CA ARG A 291 -1.34 -7.55 17.84
C ARG A 291 -2.21 -6.28 17.77
N ASN A 292 -2.77 -5.99 16.59
CA ASN A 292 -3.71 -4.89 16.36
C ASN A 292 -4.96 -5.39 15.60
N PRO A 293 -5.79 -6.25 16.22
CA PRO A 293 -6.87 -6.94 15.52
C PRO A 293 -8.01 -6.02 15.11
N GLY A 294 -8.18 -4.87 15.79
CA GLY A 294 -9.19 -3.87 15.47
C GLY A 294 -8.99 -3.27 14.08
N ASP A 295 -7.76 -2.86 13.77
CA ASP A 295 -7.42 -2.20 12.49
C ASP A 295 -7.39 -3.18 11.30
N HIS A 296 -7.34 -4.49 11.59
CA HIS A 296 -7.18 -5.55 10.58
C HIS A 296 -8.29 -6.61 10.61
N LEU A 297 -9.45 -6.30 11.20
CA LEU A 297 -10.54 -7.27 11.40
C LEU A 297 -11.00 -7.94 10.09
N LEU A 298 -11.17 -7.16 9.00
CA LEU A 298 -11.58 -7.70 7.71
C LEU A 298 -10.54 -8.66 7.13
N LEU A 299 -9.26 -8.31 7.24
CA LEU A 299 -8.14 -9.14 6.82
C LEU A 299 -8.10 -10.45 7.62
N LEU A 300 -8.21 -10.38 8.95
CA LEU A 300 -8.28 -11.55 9.83
C LEU A 300 -9.46 -12.46 9.47
N LEU A 301 -10.64 -11.90 9.21
CA LEU A 301 -11.81 -12.67 8.81
C LEU A 301 -11.58 -13.43 7.49
N VAL A 302 -10.99 -12.76 6.49
CA VAL A 302 -10.64 -13.40 5.21
C VAL A 302 -9.64 -14.55 5.43
N LEU A 303 -8.59 -14.32 6.23
CA LEU A 303 -7.60 -15.34 6.55
C LEU A 303 -8.24 -16.54 7.26
N ILE A 304 -9.10 -16.30 8.25
CA ILE A 304 -9.84 -17.36 8.97
C ILE A 304 -10.70 -18.17 8.00
N LEU A 305 -11.46 -17.51 7.12
CA LEU A 305 -12.31 -18.19 6.14
C LEU A 305 -11.49 -19.06 5.18
N VAL A 306 -10.31 -18.58 4.76
CA VAL A 306 -9.37 -19.36 3.96
C VAL A 306 -8.84 -20.56 4.75
N VAL A 307 -8.41 -20.39 6.00
CA VAL A 307 -7.91 -21.47 6.87
C VAL A 307 -8.98 -22.53 7.09
N LEU A 308 -10.19 -22.13 7.52
CA LEU A 308 -11.31 -23.05 7.73
C LEU A 308 -11.59 -23.86 6.46
N LYS A 309 -11.51 -23.22 5.29
CA LYS A 309 -11.70 -23.91 4.03
C LYS A 309 -10.58 -24.91 3.73
N LEU A 310 -9.33 -24.53 3.92
CA LEU A 310 -8.15 -25.38 3.69
C LEU A 310 -8.20 -26.62 4.59
N VAL A 311 -8.62 -26.48 5.85
CA VAL A 311 -8.72 -27.56 6.83
C VAL A 311 -9.92 -28.47 6.55
N PHE A 312 -11.13 -27.90 6.42
CA PHE A 312 -12.35 -28.69 6.40
C PHE A 312 -12.79 -29.16 5.01
N ARG A 313 -12.35 -28.50 3.92
CA ARG A 313 -12.76 -28.84 2.54
C ARG A 313 -11.61 -28.77 1.51
N PRO A 314 -10.49 -29.50 1.72
CA PRO A 314 -9.31 -29.43 0.84
C PRO A 314 -9.53 -29.96 -0.58
N ARG A 315 -10.56 -30.79 -0.81
CA ARG A 315 -10.78 -31.52 -2.08
C ARG A 315 -11.50 -30.73 -3.18
N HIS A 316 -11.92 -29.49 -2.90
CA HIS A 316 -12.76 -28.69 -3.82
C HIS A 316 -12.00 -27.62 -4.61
N GLN A 317 -10.68 -27.55 -4.46
CA GLN A 317 -9.82 -26.48 -4.94
C GLN A 317 -8.66 -27.05 -5.76
N GLU A 318 -8.13 -26.23 -6.66
CA GLU A 318 -6.88 -26.59 -7.32
C GLU A 318 -5.72 -26.56 -6.34
N GLY A 319 -4.95 -27.65 -6.29
CA GLY A 319 -3.91 -27.82 -5.28
C GLY A 319 -2.83 -26.74 -5.28
N VAL A 320 -2.53 -26.12 -6.43
CA VAL A 320 -1.52 -25.05 -6.52
C VAL A 320 -1.97 -23.79 -5.79
N LEU A 321 -3.25 -23.43 -5.91
CA LEU A 321 -3.81 -22.27 -5.23
C LEU A 321 -3.91 -22.50 -3.73
N SER A 322 -4.31 -23.71 -3.31
CA SER A 322 -4.30 -24.09 -1.89
C SER A 322 -2.89 -24.05 -1.29
N PHE A 323 -1.89 -24.51 -2.04
CA PHE A 323 -0.48 -24.48 -1.60
C PHE A 323 0.04 -23.04 -1.45
N LEU A 324 -0.21 -22.19 -2.44
CA LEU A 324 0.16 -20.78 -2.38
C LEU A 324 -0.60 -20.05 -1.27
N ALA A 325 -1.91 -20.28 -1.13
CA ALA A 325 -2.71 -19.73 -0.05
C ALA A 325 -2.13 -20.12 1.32
N ALA A 326 -1.71 -21.38 1.50
CA ALA A 326 -1.09 -21.82 2.76
C ALA A 326 0.23 -21.08 3.06
N ILE A 327 1.13 -20.94 2.07
CA ILE A 327 2.40 -20.20 2.24
C ILE A 327 2.12 -18.76 2.69
N PHE A 328 1.23 -18.08 1.99
CA PHE A 328 0.94 -16.66 2.23
C PHE A 328 0.13 -16.44 3.51
N VAL A 329 -0.79 -17.33 3.87
CA VAL A 329 -1.49 -17.28 5.18
C VAL A 329 -0.51 -17.46 6.33
N VAL A 330 0.45 -18.39 6.23
CA VAL A 330 1.48 -18.56 7.27
C VAL A 330 2.36 -17.32 7.39
N ALA A 331 2.76 -16.72 6.26
CA ALA A 331 3.50 -15.47 6.25
C ALA A 331 2.68 -14.31 6.86
N ALA A 332 1.40 -14.21 6.52
CA ALA A 332 0.45 -13.22 7.01
C ALA A 332 0.22 -13.29 8.53
N ILE A 333 0.15 -14.50 9.07
CA ILE A 333 0.06 -14.75 10.51
C ILE A 333 1.31 -14.15 11.18
N ARG A 334 2.51 -14.43 10.67
CA ARG A 334 3.76 -13.98 11.28
C ARG A 334 4.02 -12.48 11.16
N TYR A 335 3.64 -11.87 10.05
CA TYR A 335 3.99 -10.48 9.74
C TYR A 335 2.83 -9.75 9.08
N LEU A 336 2.46 -8.60 9.62
CA LEU A 336 1.38 -7.76 9.11
C LEU A 336 1.59 -7.36 7.64
N ARG A 337 2.81 -7.00 7.25
CA ARG A 337 3.16 -6.66 5.86
C ARG A 337 2.79 -7.76 4.86
N PHE A 338 3.01 -9.03 5.23
CA PHE A 338 2.63 -10.15 4.38
C PHE A 338 1.13 -10.37 4.37
N ALA A 339 0.41 -10.03 5.44
CA ALA A 339 -1.03 -10.21 5.53
C ALA A 339 -1.78 -9.34 4.52
N GLU A 340 -1.40 -8.08 4.41
CA GLU A 340 -2.02 -7.14 3.48
C GLU A 340 -1.72 -7.50 2.01
N MET A 341 -0.48 -7.91 1.71
CA MET A 341 -0.11 -8.40 0.37
C MET A 341 -0.75 -9.75 0.02
N SER A 342 -1.01 -10.62 1.01
CA SER A 342 -1.61 -11.94 0.82
C SER A 342 -3.01 -11.86 0.25
N LEU A 343 -3.74 -10.76 0.46
CA LEU A 343 -5.08 -10.57 -0.08
C LEU A 343 -5.10 -10.60 -1.61
N ILE A 344 -4.09 -10.02 -2.27
CA ILE A 344 -3.92 -10.08 -3.73
C ILE A 344 -3.67 -11.53 -4.18
N VAL A 345 -2.90 -12.30 -3.40
CA VAL A 345 -2.60 -13.72 -3.66
C VAL A 345 -3.82 -14.62 -3.50
N LEU A 346 -4.70 -14.28 -2.56
CA LEU A 346 -5.87 -15.07 -2.23
C LEU A 346 -7.05 -14.88 -3.21
N VAL A 347 -7.04 -13.83 -4.05
CA VAL A 347 -8.09 -13.58 -5.06
C VAL A 347 -8.42 -14.81 -5.91
N PRO A 348 -7.47 -15.46 -6.62
CA PRO A 348 -7.79 -16.66 -7.41
C PRO A 348 -8.35 -17.82 -6.57
N PHE A 349 -7.85 -18.00 -5.35
CA PHE A 349 -8.34 -19.04 -4.43
C PHE A 349 -9.80 -18.79 -4.03
N VAL A 350 -10.13 -17.56 -3.60
CA VAL A 350 -11.48 -17.17 -3.22
C VAL A 350 -12.43 -17.19 -4.43
N ALA A 351 -11.95 -16.75 -5.60
CA ALA A 351 -12.70 -16.82 -6.85
C ALA A 351 -13.13 -18.26 -7.18
N GLN A 352 -12.25 -19.25 -7.01
CA GLN A 352 -12.62 -20.66 -7.18
C GLN A 352 -13.67 -21.13 -6.17
N LEU A 353 -13.65 -20.64 -4.93
CA LEU A 353 -14.69 -20.97 -3.94
C LEU A 353 -16.07 -20.49 -4.38
N MET A 354 -16.10 -19.32 -5.00
CA MET A 354 -17.31 -18.70 -5.51
C MET A 354 -17.72 -19.26 -6.89
N SER A 355 -16.82 -19.98 -7.56
CA SER A 355 -17.11 -20.74 -8.78
C SER A 355 -17.91 -22.00 -8.42
N GLY A 356 -19.22 -21.84 -8.24
CA GLY A 356 -20.09 -23.02 -8.19
C GLY A 356 -20.06 -23.70 -9.56
N ARG A 357 -19.73 -25.00 -9.64
CA ARG A 357 -19.84 -25.78 -10.90
C ARG A 357 -21.17 -25.44 -11.59
N PRO A 358 -21.16 -25.07 -12.89
CA PRO A 358 -22.39 -24.80 -13.63
C PRO A 358 -23.09 -26.14 -13.85
N GLN A 359 -24.09 -26.42 -13.03
CA GLN A 359 -25.07 -27.44 -13.34
C GLN A 359 -26.26 -26.71 -13.97
N PRO A 360 -26.59 -26.96 -15.25
CA PRO A 360 -27.67 -26.26 -15.94
C PRO A 360 -28.98 -26.69 -15.29
N SER A 361 -29.43 -25.90 -14.33
CA SER A 361 -30.70 -26.08 -13.62
C SER A 361 -31.17 -24.71 -13.13
N ARG A 362 -32.46 -24.58 -12.80
CA ARG A 362 -33.10 -23.38 -12.23
C ARG A 362 -32.34 -22.73 -11.04
N ARG A 363 -31.32 -23.39 -10.50
CA ARG A 363 -30.37 -22.86 -9.48
C ARG A 363 -29.39 -21.80 -10.02
N GLY A 364 -29.11 -21.72 -11.33
CA GLY A 364 -28.22 -20.70 -11.91
C GLY A 364 -28.73 -19.27 -11.71
N LEU A 365 -29.99 -19.01 -12.07
CA LEU A 365 -30.68 -17.73 -11.84
C LEU A 365 -30.79 -17.35 -10.36
N ARG A 366 -30.84 -18.33 -9.45
CA ARG A 366 -30.91 -18.11 -8.00
C ARG A 366 -29.53 -17.72 -7.42
N ARG A 367 -28.43 -18.23 -7.99
CA ARG A 367 -27.05 -17.85 -7.61
C ARG A 367 -26.72 -16.42 -8.03
N ASP A 368 -27.17 -15.98 -9.21
CA ASP A 368 -26.97 -14.59 -9.65
C ASP A 368 -27.72 -13.59 -8.77
N ARG A 369 -28.92 -13.95 -8.27
CA ARG A 369 -29.67 -13.14 -7.31
C ARG A 369 -29.01 -13.04 -5.93
N VAL A 370 -28.36 -14.11 -5.45
CA VAL A 370 -27.59 -14.09 -4.20
C VAL A 370 -26.30 -13.29 -4.38
N GLY A 371 -25.60 -13.44 -5.51
CA GLY A 371 -24.44 -12.61 -5.84
C GLY A 371 -24.80 -11.13 -5.94
N LEU A 372 -25.98 -10.80 -6.48
CA LEU A 372 -26.56 -9.47 -6.51
C LEU A 372 -26.94 -8.93 -5.14
N ALA A 373 -27.56 -9.74 -4.28
CA ALA A 373 -27.90 -9.34 -2.91
C ALA A 373 -26.63 -9.10 -2.08
N LEU A 374 -25.62 -9.96 -2.22
CA LEU A 374 -24.31 -9.75 -1.59
C LEU A 374 -23.62 -8.52 -2.16
N ALA A 375 -23.62 -8.31 -3.48
CA ALA A 375 -23.08 -7.10 -4.09
C ALA A 375 -23.81 -5.83 -3.62
N GLY A 376 -25.13 -5.90 -3.40
CA GLY A 376 -25.93 -4.81 -2.83
C GLY A 376 -25.60 -4.53 -1.36
N VAL A 377 -25.48 -5.56 -0.52
CA VAL A 377 -25.05 -5.42 0.88
C VAL A 377 -23.64 -4.84 0.95
N TRP A 378 -22.73 -5.29 0.09
CA TRP A 378 -21.36 -4.79 0.04
C TRP A 378 -21.25 -3.40 -0.59
N LEU A 379 -22.11 -3.06 -1.55
CA LEU A 379 -22.26 -1.68 -2.01
C LEU A 379 -22.69 -0.79 -0.84
N VAL A 380 -23.66 -1.23 -0.02
CA VAL A 380 -24.08 -0.49 1.18
C VAL A 380 -22.94 -0.39 2.20
N LEU A 381 -22.22 -1.47 2.50
CA LEU A 381 -21.07 -1.44 3.42
C LEU A 381 -19.93 -0.57 2.88
N GLY A 382 -19.68 -0.62 1.58
CA GLY A 382 -18.71 0.23 0.89
C GLY A 382 -19.13 1.70 0.88
N LEU A 383 -20.44 2.00 0.75
CA LEU A 383 -21.01 3.34 0.87
C LEU A 383 -20.98 3.84 2.31
N VAL A 384 -21.20 2.98 3.31
CA VAL A 384 -21.05 3.31 4.73
C VAL A 384 -19.60 3.60 5.07
N PHE A 385 -18.67 2.81 4.55
CA PHE A 385 -17.23 3.10 4.62
C PHE A 385 -16.91 4.43 3.93
N LEU A 386 -17.45 4.69 2.73
CA LEU A 386 -17.29 5.97 2.04
C LEU A 386 -17.83 7.15 2.86
N GLN A 387 -19.00 6.97 3.47
CA GLN A 387 -19.67 7.96 4.31
C GLN A 387 -18.86 8.24 5.57
N GLU A 388 -18.29 7.21 6.21
CA GLU A 388 -17.35 7.38 7.32
C GLU A 388 -16.15 8.22 6.88
N LYS A 389 -15.58 7.98 5.69
CA LYS A 389 -14.45 8.76 5.16
C LYS A 389 -14.83 10.21 4.85
N VAL A 390 -16.05 10.46 4.37
CA VAL A 390 -16.59 11.81 4.13
C VAL A 390 -16.86 12.54 5.45
N LEU A 391 -17.40 11.85 6.46
CA LEU A 391 -17.62 12.41 7.79
C LEU A 391 -16.28 12.68 8.49
N ALA A 392 -15.30 11.81 8.31
CA ALA A 392 -13.95 11.96 8.83
C ALA A 392 -13.14 13.04 8.10
N ALA A 393 -13.48 13.38 6.85
CA ALA A 393 -12.88 14.49 6.10
C ALA A 393 -13.27 15.87 6.64
N ARG A 394 -14.46 15.98 7.28
CA ARG A 394 -14.97 17.26 7.76
C ARG A 394 -14.36 17.71 9.09
N GLY A 395 -13.72 16.80 9.83
CA GLY A 395 -13.36 17.01 11.23
C GLY A 395 -14.63 17.15 12.09
N THR A 396 -14.75 16.37 13.16
CA THR A 396 -15.90 16.52 14.07
C THR A 396 -15.50 17.37 15.26
N VAL A 397 -16.37 18.29 15.67
CA VAL A 397 -16.27 18.92 16.98
C VAL A 397 -16.82 17.91 17.99
N SER A 398 -15.98 17.44 18.92
CA SER A 398 -16.45 16.58 20.00
C SER A 398 -17.50 17.33 20.83
N ALA A 399 -18.36 16.60 21.56
CA ALA A 399 -19.35 17.21 22.45
C ALA A 399 -18.72 18.13 23.54
N GLY A 400 -17.39 18.12 23.70
CA GLY A 400 -16.62 19.00 24.59
C GLY A 400 -15.87 20.15 23.90
N GLY A 401 -16.13 20.45 22.62
CA GLY A 401 -15.49 21.57 21.90
C GLY A 401 -14.07 21.29 21.38
N THR A 402 -13.57 20.06 21.49
CA THR A 402 -12.29 19.68 20.89
C THR A 402 -12.47 19.27 19.43
N TYR A 403 -11.76 19.94 18.52
CA TYR A 403 -11.71 19.56 17.11
C TYR A 403 -10.96 18.23 16.95
N VAL A 404 -11.63 17.21 16.42
CA VAL A 404 -11.02 15.96 15.98
C VAL A 404 -10.39 16.20 14.61
N LEU A 405 -9.09 15.94 14.48
CA LEU A 405 -8.36 16.07 13.22
C LEU A 405 -9.01 15.21 12.12
N PRO A 406 -9.02 15.67 10.86
CA PRO A 406 -9.50 14.85 9.76
C PRO A 406 -8.78 13.51 9.72
N SER A 407 -9.51 12.43 9.48
CA SER A 407 -8.88 11.10 9.36
C SER A 407 -7.84 11.13 8.25
N GLN A 408 -6.73 10.43 8.46
CA GLN A 408 -5.68 10.22 7.45
C GLN A 408 -6.22 9.63 6.14
N THR A 409 -7.39 9.02 6.22
CA THR A 409 -8.06 8.31 5.13
C THR A 409 -9.26 9.06 4.55
N ALA A 410 -9.47 10.31 4.98
CA ALA A 410 -10.47 11.20 4.41
C ALA A 410 -10.35 11.27 2.88
N TRP A 411 -11.50 11.41 2.20
CA TRP A 411 -11.49 11.67 0.78
C TRP A 411 -10.85 13.02 0.48
N GLY A 412 -9.90 13.03 -0.45
CA GLY A 412 -9.18 14.25 -0.79
C GLY A 412 -8.02 14.03 -1.74
N TRP A 413 -7.42 15.14 -2.14
CA TRP A 413 -6.29 15.22 -3.06
C TRP A 413 -5.14 15.99 -2.41
N GLY A 414 -3.91 15.77 -2.88
CA GLY A 414 -2.73 16.46 -2.35
C GLY A 414 -2.14 15.75 -1.12
N THR A 415 -1.67 16.53 -0.16
CA THR A 415 -1.03 16.07 1.08
C THR A 415 -1.96 16.21 2.28
N ASN A 416 -1.79 15.32 3.24
CA ASN A 416 -2.35 15.52 4.57
C ASN A 416 -1.37 16.36 5.40
N ASP A 417 -1.62 17.66 5.43
CA ASP A 417 -0.74 18.62 6.12
C ASP A 417 -0.75 18.47 7.65
N PHE A 418 -1.66 17.65 8.21
CA PHE A 418 -1.73 17.34 9.65
C PHE A 418 -0.74 16.26 10.08
N LEU A 419 0.02 15.66 9.15
CA LEU A 419 0.95 14.57 9.42
C LEU A 419 2.40 14.94 9.11
N ILE A 420 2.64 16.17 8.64
CA ILE A 420 3.93 16.64 8.16
C ILE A 420 4.26 18.01 8.75
N PRO A 421 5.55 18.30 9.01
CA PRO A 421 6.00 19.56 9.58
C PRO A 421 6.06 20.68 8.52
N ARG A 422 4.96 20.89 7.78
CA ARG A 422 4.89 21.85 6.69
C ARG A 422 5.06 23.28 7.21
N GLY A 423 4.34 23.63 8.27
CA GLY A 423 4.34 24.98 8.83
C GLY A 423 5.70 25.37 9.37
N THR A 424 6.34 24.49 10.16
CA THR A 424 7.69 24.74 10.70
C THR A 424 8.75 24.80 9.58
N ALA A 425 8.67 23.94 8.56
CA ALA A 425 9.59 23.98 7.42
C ALA A 425 9.42 25.28 6.59
N ASP A 426 8.18 25.70 6.32
CA ASP A 426 7.92 26.94 5.61
C ASP A 426 8.36 28.17 6.42
N PHE A 427 8.21 28.15 7.76
CA PHE A 427 8.73 29.19 8.64
C PHE A 427 10.26 29.33 8.54
N VAL A 428 11.00 28.20 8.61
CA VAL A 428 12.45 28.19 8.42
C VAL A 428 12.86 28.77 7.07
N ARG A 429 12.14 28.42 5.99
CA ARG A 429 12.42 28.93 4.64
C ARG A 429 12.16 30.43 4.54
N ARG A 430 11.00 30.91 5.00
CA ARG A 430 10.59 32.31 4.90
C ARG A 430 11.45 33.27 5.70
N HIS A 431 11.90 32.85 6.89
CA HIS A 431 12.74 33.66 7.76
C HIS A 431 14.24 33.41 7.59
N GLY A 432 14.63 32.58 6.62
CA GLY A 432 16.04 32.33 6.32
C GLY A 432 16.83 31.75 7.49
N LEU A 433 16.20 30.95 8.36
CA LEU A 433 16.87 30.40 9.55
C LEU A 433 17.95 29.40 9.12
N ALA A 434 19.18 29.61 9.57
CA ALA A 434 20.33 28.79 9.22
C ALA A 434 20.95 28.16 10.47
N GLY A 435 21.62 27.03 10.29
CA GLY A 435 22.22 26.23 11.36
C GLY A 435 21.78 24.78 11.29
N GLU A 436 22.53 23.91 11.95
CA GLU A 436 22.20 22.50 12.06
C GLU A 436 20.98 22.32 12.97
N TYR A 437 20.15 21.35 12.63
CA TYR A 437 18.89 21.15 13.32
C TYR A 437 18.67 19.71 13.73
N TYR A 438 18.05 19.53 14.89
CA TYR A 438 17.51 18.24 15.29
C TYR A 438 16.16 17.99 14.62
N ASN A 439 15.91 16.75 14.26
CA ASN A 439 14.58 16.22 14.00
C ASN A 439 14.53 14.75 14.40
N ASN A 440 13.34 14.25 14.74
CA ASN A 440 13.14 12.81 14.93
C ASN A 440 12.92 12.07 13.61
N ALA A 441 12.91 10.73 13.70
CA ALA A 441 12.82 9.86 12.54
C ALA A 441 11.56 10.08 11.68
N ASN A 442 10.43 10.47 12.30
CA ASN A 442 9.15 10.68 11.62
C ASN A 442 9.12 11.98 10.81
N LEU A 443 9.82 13.01 11.28
CA LEU A 443 9.85 14.33 10.61
C LEU A 443 10.92 14.41 9.51
N GLY A 444 11.97 13.58 9.61
CA GLY A 444 13.16 13.68 8.76
C GLY A 444 12.90 13.54 7.27
N GLY A 445 12.02 12.62 6.86
CA GLY A 445 11.71 12.44 5.45
C GLY A 445 11.17 13.72 4.81
N TYR A 446 10.17 14.35 5.46
CA TYR A 446 9.60 15.60 4.98
C TYR A 446 10.61 16.74 4.99
N LEU A 447 11.38 16.89 6.06
CA LEU A 447 12.37 17.95 6.18
C LEU A 447 13.49 17.82 5.14
N ALA A 448 13.93 16.59 4.84
CA ALA A 448 14.89 16.35 3.76
C ALA A 448 14.32 16.78 2.41
N PHE A 449 13.05 16.47 2.14
CA PHE A 449 12.37 16.92 0.93
C PHE A 449 12.17 18.44 0.89
N ALA A 450 11.68 19.06 1.96
CA ALA A 450 11.30 20.47 1.98
C ALA A 450 12.49 21.43 2.12
N LEU A 451 13.50 21.09 2.91
CA LEU A 451 14.64 21.96 3.22
C LEU A 451 15.94 21.53 2.54
N GLY A 452 16.01 20.31 2.01
CA GLY A 452 17.16 19.88 1.21
C GLY A 452 17.13 20.47 -0.21
N PRO A 453 18.28 20.51 -0.91
CA PRO A 453 19.60 20.08 -0.43
C PRO A 453 20.30 21.14 0.44
N GLU A 454 19.74 22.35 0.58
CA GLU A 454 20.38 23.45 1.30
C GLU A 454 20.58 23.16 2.78
N ARG A 455 19.67 22.40 3.40
CA ARG A 455 19.79 21.99 4.79
C ARG A 455 19.63 20.48 4.92
N LYS A 456 20.65 19.84 5.48
CA LYS A 456 20.66 18.39 5.74
C LYS A 456 19.92 18.07 7.03
N ILE A 457 19.33 16.88 7.10
CA ILE A 457 18.56 16.42 8.25
C ILE A 457 19.45 15.77 9.31
N PHE A 458 18.93 15.66 10.53
CA PHE A 458 19.59 14.91 11.59
C PHE A 458 19.49 13.41 11.36
N GLN A 459 18.28 12.91 11.07
CA GLN A 459 17.99 11.48 10.84
C GLN A 459 16.62 11.28 10.19
N PHE A 460 16.31 10.08 9.72
CA PHE A 460 14.96 9.64 9.35
C PHE A 460 14.81 8.13 9.63
N ASN A 461 13.63 7.56 9.36
CA ASN A 461 13.34 6.15 9.62
C ASN A 461 14.10 5.18 8.67
N MET A 462 15.41 5.04 8.89
CA MET A 462 16.27 4.10 8.17
C MET A 462 17.24 3.40 9.13
N PRO A 463 16.77 2.38 9.87
CA PRO A 463 17.56 1.70 10.89
C PRO A 463 18.94 1.19 10.45
N PRO A 464 19.14 0.70 9.19
CA PRO A 464 20.47 0.31 8.74
C PRO A 464 21.52 1.44 8.73
N ILE A 465 21.08 2.70 8.67
CA ILE A 465 21.96 3.88 8.66
C ILE A 465 22.05 4.51 10.05
N PHE A 466 20.90 4.74 10.69
CA PHE A 466 20.81 5.54 11.93
C PHE A 466 20.75 4.68 13.21
N GLY A 467 20.64 3.35 13.10
CA GLY A 467 20.56 2.45 14.24
C GLY A 467 19.30 2.65 15.09
N ASP A 468 19.40 2.41 16.40
CA ASP A 468 18.32 2.68 17.36
C ASP A 468 18.24 4.17 17.69
N VAL A 469 17.48 4.89 16.88
CA VAL A 469 17.21 6.34 17.05
C VAL A 469 16.57 6.69 18.40
N THR A 470 15.92 5.74 19.08
CA THR A 470 15.41 5.92 20.45
C THR A 470 16.52 5.93 21.50
N ALA A 471 17.66 5.29 21.24
CA ALA A 471 18.80 5.30 22.15
C ALA A 471 19.44 6.69 22.27
N MET A 472 19.38 7.50 21.20
CA MET A 472 19.84 8.88 21.23
C MET A 472 19.04 9.74 22.21
N MET A 473 17.70 9.65 22.21
CA MET A 473 16.85 10.38 23.16
C MET A 473 17.21 10.09 24.63
N ASN A 474 17.67 8.87 24.91
CA ASN A 474 18.07 8.44 26.25
C ASN A 474 19.49 8.88 26.65
N ASN A 475 20.24 9.52 25.75
CA ASN A 475 21.56 10.10 26.05
C ASN A 475 21.66 11.56 25.55
N PRO A 476 21.05 12.52 26.27
CA PRO A 476 21.06 13.94 25.91
C PRO A 476 22.47 14.52 25.71
N ALA A 477 23.48 14.01 26.41
CA ALA A 477 24.87 14.47 26.29
C ALA A 477 25.45 14.22 24.88
N ALA A 478 24.97 13.20 24.17
CA ALA A 478 25.36 12.92 22.79
C ALA A 478 24.80 13.96 21.79
N PHE A 479 23.82 14.79 22.17
CA PHE A 479 23.31 15.86 21.30
C PHE A 479 24.19 17.09 21.28
N ALA A 480 24.92 17.36 22.37
CA ALA A 480 25.75 18.55 22.50
C ALA A 480 26.89 18.59 21.46
N SER A 481 27.38 17.43 21.02
CA SER A 481 28.45 17.32 20.03
C SER A 481 28.05 17.74 18.62
N TYR A 482 26.75 17.78 18.30
CA TYR A 482 26.26 18.15 16.96
C TYR A 482 26.10 19.65 16.74
N GLY A 483 26.31 20.48 17.77
CA GLY A 483 26.30 21.94 17.60
C GLY A 483 24.96 22.50 17.10
N LEU A 484 23.84 21.95 17.59
CA LEU A 484 22.51 22.25 17.08
C LEU A 484 22.07 23.69 17.42
N ASP A 485 21.42 24.31 16.43
CA ASP A 485 20.92 25.69 16.48
C ASP A 485 19.40 25.78 16.40
N LEU A 486 18.79 24.79 15.74
CA LEU A 486 17.36 24.66 15.57
C LEU A 486 16.92 23.25 16.02
N GLY A 487 15.64 23.09 16.31
CA GLY A 487 15.05 21.79 16.64
C GLY A 487 13.62 21.68 16.18
N PHE A 488 13.32 20.62 15.43
CA PHE A 488 11.95 20.21 15.10
C PHE A 488 11.51 19.16 16.11
N ALA A 489 10.83 19.60 17.17
CA ALA A 489 10.36 18.75 18.25
C ALA A 489 8.93 18.27 17.97
N GLY A 490 8.77 16.97 17.72
CA GLY A 490 7.48 16.36 17.39
C GLY A 490 6.76 15.68 18.56
N ASP A 491 7.46 15.35 19.66
CA ASP A 491 6.85 14.70 20.82
C ASP A 491 6.99 15.53 22.11
N PRO A 492 5.97 15.59 22.99
CA PRO A 492 6.05 16.27 24.29
C PRO A 492 7.27 15.88 25.16
N GLY A 493 7.75 14.64 25.05
CA GLY A 493 8.95 14.15 25.73
C GLY A 493 10.22 14.85 25.26
N GLU A 494 10.33 15.18 23.96
CA GLU A 494 11.49 15.88 23.39
C GLU A 494 11.64 17.29 23.96
N PHE A 495 10.54 18.02 24.19
CA PHE A 495 10.59 19.35 24.81
C PHE A 495 11.23 19.30 26.19
N ARG A 496 10.85 18.32 27.01
CA ARG A 496 11.36 18.22 28.38
C ARG A 496 12.81 17.76 28.44
N GLN A 497 13.22 16.91 27.50
CA GLN A 497 14.53 16.26 27.55
C GLN A 497 15.61 16.99 26.75
N LEU A 498 15.25 17.62 25.64
CA LEU A 498 16.22 18.19 24.67
C LEU A 498 16.18 19.72 24.58
N PHE A 499 15.02 20.32 24.85
CA PHE A 499 14.80 21.76 24.59
C PHE A 499 14.35 22.51 25.86
N SER A 500 15.29 22.69 26.80
CA SER A 500 15.08 23.50 28.00
C SER A 500 14.60 24.91 27.61
N GLN A 501 13.66 25.48 28.37
CA GLN A 501 13.17 26.84 28.07
C GLN A 501 14.22 27.94 28.34
N GLU A 502 15.23 27.62 29.15
CA GLU A 502 16.36 28.49 29.44
C GLU A 502 17.27 28.65 28.22
N ASP A 503 17.57 27.56 27.51
CA ASP A 503 18.48 27.59 26.36
C ASP A 503 17.78 27.72 25.01
N TRP A 504 16.47 27.41 24.95
CA TRP A 504 15.70 27.36 23.71
C TRP A 504 14.40 28.16 23.80
N ALA A 505 14.00 28.72 22.65
CA ALA A 505 12.73 29.39 22.46
C ALA A 505 11.93 28.68 21.37
N CYS A 506 10.67 28.37 21.66
CA CYS A 506 9.72 27.92 20.63
C CYS A 506 9.29 29.14 19.81
N VAL A 507 9.49 29.15 18.50
CA VAL A 507 9.14 30.31 17.63
C VAL A 507 8.02 30.00 16.64
N TYR A 508 7.67 28.72 16.49
CA TYR A 508 6.55 28.32 15.66
C TYR A 508 6.03 26.95 16.10
N ASN A 509 4.71 26.74 16.02
CA ASN A 509 4.06 25.46 16.28
C ASN A 509 3.28 25.04 15.03
N ASP A 510 3.42 23.81 14.57
CA ASP A 510 2.43 23.15 13.71
C ASP A 510 1.83 21.92 14.40
N TYR A 511 1.07 21.10 13.66
CA TYR A 511 0.35 19.96 14.20
C TYR A 511 1.23 18.83 14.71
N VAL A 512 2.40 18.65 14.09
CA VAL A 512 3.26 17.49 14.34
C VAL A 512 4.63 17.89 14.84
N SER A 513 4.92 19.18 14.92
CA SER A 513 6.22 19.70 15.32
C SER A 513 6.14 21.12 15.88
N SER A 514 7.06 21.43 16.79
CA SER A 514 7.42 22.81 17.12
C SER A 514 8.82 23.10 16.68
N LEU A 515 9.00 24.31 16.17
CA LEU A 515 10.30 24.85 15.83
C LEU A 515 10.89 25.54 17.06
N MET A 516 11.96 24.94 17.56
CA MET A 516 12.81 25.47 18.63
C MET A 516 14.02 26.16 18.00
N VAL A 517 14.39 27.32 18.53
CA VAL A 517 15.64 28.02 18.20
C VAL A 517 16.44 28.26 19.46
N ARG A 518 17.76 28.17 19.37
CA ARG A 518 18.63 28.40 20.51
C ARG A 518 18.62 29.88 20.90
N ARG A 519 18.67 30.20 22.20
CA ARG A 519 18.77 31.58 22.70
C ARG A 519 20.19 32.13 22.52
N VAL A 520 20.53 32.46 21.28
CA VAL A 520 21.81 33.07 20.89
C VAL A 520 21.59 34.43 20.22
N PRO A 521 22.58 35.34 20.22
CA PRO A 521 22.41 36.71 19.70
C PRO A 521 21.82 36.78 18.29
N ARG A 522 22.22 35.86 17.39
CA ARG A 522 21.71 35.82 16.01
C ARG A 522 20.21 35.53 15.87
N PHE A 523 19.60 34.85 16.85
CA PHE A 523 18.16 34.53 16.82
C PHE A 523 17.33 35.47 17.69
N GLN A 524 17.94 36.42 18.40
CA GLN A 524 17.24 37.31 19.32
C GLN A 524 16.10 38.08 18.66
N GLY A 525 16.30 38.58 17.43
CA GLY A 525 15.24 39.27 16.68
C GLY A 525 14.05 38.37 16.32
N ILE A 526 14.31 37.11 15.96
CA ILE A 526 13.27 36.12 15.68
C ILE A 526 12.54 35.75 16.96
N ILE A 527 13.26 35.52 18.06
CA ILE A 527 12.67 35.17 19.36
C ILE A 527 11.76 36.30 19.86
N GLN A 528 12.24 37.55 19.85
CA GLN A 528 11.45 38.70 20.29
C GLN A 528 10.15 38.85 19.48
N ARG A 529 10.21 38.58 18.18
CA ARG A 529 9.08 38.74 17.29
C ARG A 529 8.11 37.55 17.35
N TYR A 530 8.60 36.31 17.42
CA TYR A 530 7.80 35.11 17.12
C TYR A 530 7.70 34.08 18.24
N GLU A 531 8.34 34.27 19.40
CA GLU A 531 8.28 33.27 20.48
C GLU A 531 6.82 32.86 20.80
N VAL A 532 6.53 31.57 20.93
CA VAL A 532 5.19 31.04 21.17
C VAL A 532 5.16 30.39 22.55
N ARG A 533 4.16 30.73 23.36
CA ARG A 533 4.02 30.30 24.76
C ARG A 533 2.72 29.55 25.04
N HIS A 534 1.63 29.82 24.31
CA HIS A 534 0.28 29.39 24.69
C HIS A 534 -0.55 28.70 23.59
N PHE A 535 -0.15 28.83 22.32
CA PHE A 535 -0.96 28.48 21.14
C PHE A 535 -1.54 27.06 21.11
N ARG A 536 -0.96 26.11 21.84
CA ARG A 536 -1.46 24.73 21.88
C ARG A 536 -2.81 24.56 22.60
N THR A 537 -3.25 25.54 23.39
CA THR A 537 -4.49 25.47 24.20
C THR A 537 -5.42 26.64 23.86
N LEU A 538 -6.18 26.48 22.78
CA LEU A 538 -6.84 27.59 22.08
C LEU A 538 -8.11 28.14 22.79
N GLU A 539 -9.13 27.35 23.06
CA GLU A 539 -10.46 27.92 23.41
C GLU A 539 -10.64 28.25 24.89
N GLN A 540 -10.03 27.46 25.79
CA GLN A 540 -10.17 27.68 27.23
C GLN A 540 -9.33 28.87 27.69
N LEU A 541 -8.12 29.05 27.14
CA LEU A 541 -7.24 30.18 27.48
C LEU A 541 -7.74 31.51 26.92
N ALA A 542 -8.50 31.52 25.81
CA ALA A 542 -9.04 32.76 25.24
C ALA A 542 -9.98 33.51 26.20
N ARG A 543 -10.56 32.82 27.19
CA ARG A 543 -11.42 33.43 28.21
C ARG A 543 -10.62 34.33 29.15
N ASP A 544 -9.35 34.02 29.41
CA ASP A 544 -8.47 34.82 30.26
C ASP A 544 -7.96 36.06 29.50
N PRO A 545 -8.36 37.29 29.92
CA PRO A 545 -7.88 38.51 29.30
C PRO A 545 -6.35 38.67 29.32
N ALA A 546 -5.66 38.10 30.33
CA ALA A 546 -4.22 38.22 30.48
C ALA A 546 -3.44 37.53 29.35
N VAL A 547 -3.98 36.43 28.81
CA VAL A 547 -3.30 35.62 27.77
C VAL A 547 -3.90 35.87 26.38
N ARG A 548 -5.12 36.41 26.29
CA ARG A 548 -5.86 36.57 25.03
C ARG A 548 -5.09 37.31 23.93
N LYS A 549 -4.47 38.46 24.23
CA LYS A 549 -3.72 39.25 23.23
C LYS A 549 -2.58 38.42 22.64
N ARG A 550 -1.87 37.70 23.53
CA ARG A 550 -0.78 36.83 23.12
C ARG A 550 -1.28 35.64 22.31
N LEU A 551 -2.39 35.04 22.71
CA LEU A 551 -3.01 33.95 21.96
C LEU A 551 -3.40 34.37 20.54
N VAL A 552 -4.05 35.52 20.37
CA VAL A 552 -4.40 36.10 19.05
C VAL A 552 -3.15 36.30 18.19
N PHE A 553 -2.08 36.86 18.78
CA PHE A 553 -0.79 37.00 18.11
C PHE A 553 -0.25 35.64 17.64
N GLU A 554 -0.18 34.64 18.53
CA GLU A 554 0.36 33.33 18.19
C GLU A 554 -0.50 32.58 17.16
N MET A 555 -1.82 32.77 17.18
CA MET A 555 -2.73 32.29 16.13
C MET A 555 -2.43 32.94 14.78
N THR A 556 -2.12 34.23 14.78
CA THR A 556 -1.72 34.95 13.57
C THR A 556 -0.41 34.39 13.04
N VAL A 557 0.61 34.22 13.89
CA VAL A 557 1.90 33.60 13.53
C VAL A 557 1.70 32.23 12.90
N TYR A 558 0.88 31.37 13.51
CA TYR A 558 0.53 30.07 12.94
C TYR A 558 -0.10 30.20 11.55
N LEU A 559 -1.07 31.09 11.39
CA LEU A 559 -1.76 31.31 10.12
C LEU A 559 -0.86 31.91 9.03
N GLU A 560 0.29 32.51 9.39
CA GLU A 560 1.26 32.99 8.41
C GLU A 560 1.76 31.83 7.54
N CYS A 561 2.18 30.72 8.15
CA CYS A 561 2.77 29.58 7.43
C CYS A 561 1.79 28.43 7.18
N MET A 562 0.69 28.34 7.94
CA MET A 562 -0.30 27.27 7.81
C MET A 562 -1.71 27.84 7.56
N PRO A 563 -2.23 27.79 6.32
CA PRO A 563 -3.57 28.27 6.00
C PRO A 563 -4.64 27.30 6.52
N ASP A 564 -4.97 27.38 7.81
CA ASP A 564 -6.00 26.57 8.47
C ASP A 564 -7.29 27.36 8.70
N GLU A 565 -8.34 27.00 7.97
CA GLU A 565 -9.63 27.68 8.06
C GLU A 565 -10.28 27.55 9.45
N ARG A 566 -10.03 26.46 10.18
CA ARG A 566 -10.61 26.27 11.52
C ARG A 566 -9.98 27.23 12.53
N VAL A 567 -8.65 27.37 12.47
CA VAL A 567 -7.95 28.34 13.34
C VAL A 567 -8.36 29.76 12.99
N ARG A 568 -8.58 30.05 11.70
CA ARG A 568 -9.14 31.33 11.24
C ARG A 568 -10.54 31.58 11.79
N GLU A 569 -11.46 30.62 11.71
CA GLU A 569 -12.80 30.74 12.28
C GLU A 569 -12.80 30.93 13.81
N ILE A 570 -11.90 30.25 14.53
CA ILE A 570 -11.72 30.47 15.97
C ILE A 570 -11.20 31.89 16.22
N LEU A 571 -10.21 32.34 15.43
CA LEU A 571 -9.63 33.68 15.55
C LEU A 571 -10.70 34.75 15.32
N ASP A 572 -11.48 34.62 14.25
CA ASP A 572 -12.56 35.54 13.90
C ASP A 572 -13.63 35.59 15.00
N ARG A 573 -13.98 34.44 15.61
CA ARG A 573 -14.89 34.39 16.76
C ARG A 573 -14.32 35.06 18.00
N ILE A 574 -13.04 34.89 18.29
CA ILE A 574 -12.37 35.54 19.43
C ILE A 574 -12.35 37.06 19.22
N VAL A 575 -11.97 37.52 18.03
CA VAL A 575 -11.90 38.94 17.67
C VAL A 575 -13.29 39.57 17.70
N ALA A 576 -14.30 38.92 17.11
CA ALA A 576 -15.68 39.42 17.12
C ALA A 576 -16.26 39.51 18.54
N ARG A 577 -15.93 38.56 19.42
CA ARG A 577 -16.40 38.55 20.82
C ARG A 577 -15.66 39.57 21.69
N TYR A 578 -14.43 39.95 21.33
CA TYR A 578 -13.56 40.80 22.13
C TYR A 578 -12.79 41.84 21.28
N PRO A 579 -13.47 42.83 20.69
CA PRO A 579 -12.90 43.74 19.67
C PRO A 579 -11.81 44.72 20.17
N GLY A 580 -11.45 44.71 21.45
CA GLY A 580 -10.38 45.54 22.04
C GLY A 580 -9.12 44.77 22.48
N GLY A 581 -9.04 43.49 22.14
CA GLY A 581 -7.94 42.57 22.49
C GLY A 581 -6.76 42.68 21.55
#